data_AF-B1ZZ86-F1
#
_entry.id   AF-B1ZZ86-F1
#
_cell.length_a   1.000
_cell.length_b   1.000
_cell.length_c   1.000
_cell.angle_alpha   90.00
_cell.angle_beta   90.00
_cell.angle_gamma   90.00
#
_symmetry.space_group_name_H-M   'P 1'
#
loop_
_entity.id
_entity.type
_entity.pdbx_description
1 polymer ?
#
loop_
_entity_poly.entity_id
_entity_poly.type
_entity_poly.pdbx_seq_one_letter_code
_entity_poly.pdbx_strand_id
1 'polypeptide(L)'
;MTGRLADLFRLAWGLVYWNVRKTWFQARRGRSPCPCQSPSDSGRAFETRCEACLSWADAARFRRVCPLLVPTPNGLRCSVDTPQVRPFWGRALALYLGAGLAIYLAGACALFGFLRTVGYPISIVHLVWPPSWHRVGQARGSFFWGRAQQAFAAGRMSEGMLYLTNAHEFDPDNYAIAFTLAQRLQLTHPLRADELYRELIHDHPAQRPLTYQLWFRTRLARGDFAGVEEIARLRLLEDPDNASVWMRALVFVSRQTGEQATLRQLLASEHAAAIPWRPLLGTELLLRENRARARIELTRPWPDIPPYGLYYQIDERIELGDVIGAVDLLEANRPRLDDTAIAALLLHAYATMGATTSRDRLTTSLLAPALTAPTVNLLAAHLIRHPDSATLDRLFTKFEHANLALTDATLESHLALFCAIGVAGDWAKLQTLGAKIRSQIGGQAAMLGVAEAFFRHRGDDAPVARLLPILPMSLEVHYALLERYPAPRPKPARFLP
;
A
#
# COMPACT_ATOMS: atom_id res chain seq x y z
N MET A 1 32.32 -42.46 27.82
CA MET A 1 31.27 -41.42 27.71
C MET A 1 29.87 -41.91 28.15
N THR A 2 29.54 -43.20 28.02
CA THR A 2 28.25 -43.82 28.40
C THR A 2 27.86 -43.64 29.88
N GLY A 3 28.82 -43.69 30.82
CA GLY A 3 28.53 -43.55 32.25
C GLY A 3 28.05 -42.17 32.71
N ARG A 4 28.48 -41.08 32.05
CA ARG A 4 28.10 -39.70 32.44
C ARG A 4 26.67 -39.33 32.02
N LEU A 5 26.22 -39.82 30.86
CA LEU A 5 24.85 -39.61 30.37
C LEU A 5 23.84 -40.44 31.18
N ALA A 6 24.17 -41.70 31.49
CA ALA A 6 23.36 -42.53 32.36
C ALA A 6 23.17 -41.92 33.76
N ASP A 7 24.23 -41.33 34.32
CA ASP A 7 24.17 -40.62 35.60
C ASP A 7 23.33 -39.33 35.54
N LEU A 8 23.30 -38.62 34.42
CA LEU A 8 22.46 -37.45 34.22
C LEU A 8 20.97 -37.82 34.22
N PHE A 9 20.58 -38.86 33.48
CA PHE A 9 19.20 -39.37 33.48
C PHE A 9 18.79 -39.91 34.84
N ARG A 10 19.69 -40.60 35.55
CA ARG A 10 19.45 -41.07 36.93
C ARG A 10 19.29 -39.91 37.91
N LEU A 11 20.04 -38.82 37.75
CA LEU A 11 19.89 -37.59 38.54
C LEU A 11 18.55 -36.91 38.28
N ALA A 12 18.19 -36.70 37.01
CA ALA A 12 16.91 -36.11 36.62
C ALA A 12 15.73 -36.94 37.14
N TRP A 13 15.72 -38.24 36.84
CA TRP A 13 14.69 -39.17 37.30
C TRP A 13 14.64 -39.27 38.83
N GLY A 14 15.81 -39.38 39.48
CA GLY A 14 15.92 -39.47 40.94
C GLY A 14 15.37 -38.24 41.64
N LEU A 15 15.60 -37.03 41.12
CA LEU A 15 15.02 -35.80 41.65
C LEU A 15 13.49 -35.81 41.58
N VAL A 16 12.88 -36.31 40.51
CA VAL A 16 11.40 -36.36 40.41
C VAL A 16 10.85 -37.49 41.28
N TYR A 17 11.36 -38.70 41.09
CA TYR A 17 10.90 -39.92 41.75
C TYR A 17 10.91 -39.80 43.28
N TRP A 18 12.06 -39.39 43.86
CA TRP A 18 12.19 -39.32 45.31
C TRP A 18 11.41 -38.16 45.92
N ASN A 19 11.28 -37.03 45.21
CA ASN A 19 10.45 -35.93 45.68
C ASN A 19 8.96 -36.30 45.71
N VAL A 20 8.44 -36.96 44.66
CA VAL A 20 7.04 -37.44 44.63
C VAL A 20 6.78 -38.42 45.77
N ARG A 21 7.65 -39.41 45.97
CA ARG A 21 7.53 -40.41 47.05
C ARG A 21 7.56 -39.76 48.43
N LYS A 22 8.44 -38.78 48.68
CA LYS A 22 8.53 -38.04 49.94
C LYS A 22 7.34 -37.12 50.17
N THR A 23 6.84 -36.47 49.13
CA THR A 23 5.58 -35.69 49.18
C THR A 23 4.41 -36.59 49.59
N TRP A 24 4.32 -37.80 49.04
CA TRP A 24 3.25 -38.74 49.38
C TRP A 24 3.36 -39.27 50.82
N PHE A 25 4.57 -39.58 51.29
CA PHE A 25 4.84 -39.93 52.68
C PHE A 25 4.42 -38.82 53.65
N GLN A 26 4.74 -37.56 53.31
CA GLN A 26 4.35 -36.40 54.11
C GLN A 26 2.85 -36.12 54.08
N ALA A 27 2.20 -36.27 52.92
CA ALA A 27 0.75 -36.17 52.79
C ALA A 27 0.01 -37.21 53.66
N ARG A 28 0.61 -38.39 53.86
CA ARG A 28 0.12 -39.45 54.76
C ARG A 28 0.53 -39.26 56.22
N ARG A 29 1.10 -38.11 56.59
CA ARG A 29 1.58 -37.79 57.96
C ARG A 29 2.53 -38.86 58.52
N GLY A 30 3.35 -39.47 57.68
CA GLY A 30 4.32 -40.50 58.10
C GLY A 30 3.73 -41.85 58.49
N ARG A 31 2.44 -42.12 58.20
CA ARG A 31 1.78 -43.40 58.49
C ARG A 31 2.20 -44.56 57.57
N SER A 32 2.87 -44.26 56.46
CA SER A 32 3.46 -45.26 55.57
C SER A 32 4.96 -45.36 55.83
N PRO A 33 5.62 -46.51 55.54
CA PRO A 33 7.06 -46.63 55.63
C PRO A 33 7.78 -45.48 54.92
N CYS A 34 8.85 -44.98 55.53
CA CYS A 34 9.64 -43.91 54.94
C CYS A 34 10.25 -44.41 53.62
N PRO A 35 10.01 -43.71 52.49
CA PRO A 35 10.34 -44.27 51.18
C PRO A 35 11.84 -44.42 50.92
N CYS A 36 12.71 -43.77 51.72
CA CYS A 36 14.14 -43.71 51.47
C CYS A 36 15.03 -44.19 52.62
N GLN A 37 14.48 -44.46 53.80
CA GLN A 37 15.21 -44.97 54.97
C GLN A 37 14.96 -46.47 55.12
N SER A 38 15.92 -47.22 55.65
CA SER A 38 15.74 -48.65 55.86
C SER A 38 14.69 -48.93 56.95
N PRO A 39 13.68 -49.78 56.71
CA PRO A 39 12.66 -50.10 57.71
C PRO A 39 13.18 -50.83 58.96
N SER A 40 14.35 -51.46 58.87
CA SER A 40 14.97 -52.21 59.98
C SER A 40 15.83 -51.35 60.91
N ASP A 41 16.03 -50.07 60.59
CA ASP A 41 16.87 -49.14 61.36
C ASP A 41 16.05 -48.34 62.39
N SER A 42 16.74 -47.69 63.34
CA SER A 42 16.13 -46.96 64.48
C SER A 42 15.25 -45.77 64.08
N GLY A 43 15.32 -45.30 62.83
CA GLY A 43 14.63 -44.11 62.36
C GLY A 43 15.19 -42.78 62.90
N ARG A 44 16.28 -42.85 63.68
CA ARG A 44 16.97 -41.70 64.27
C ARG A 44 17.98 -41.07 63.31
N ALA A 45 18.15 -39.77 63.42
CA ALA A 45 19.18 -39.00 62.74
C ALA A 45 20.58 -39.58 63.01
N PHE A 46 21.45 -39.55 61.99
CA PHE A 46 22.83 -40.05 61.98
C PHE A 46 23.02 -41.57 62.19
N GLU A 47 21.98 -42.29 62.61
CA GLU A 47 22.00 -43.76 62.78
C GLU A 47 21.44 -44.50 61.55
N THR A 48 20.35 -43.95 60.97
CA THR A 48 19.55 -44.61 59.93
C THR A 48 20.18 -44.53 58.55
N ARG A 49 20.29 -45.68 57.87
CA ARG A 49 20.78 -45.82 56.49
C ARG A 49 19.73 -45.35 55.49
N CYS A 50 20.21 -44.82 54.37
CA CYS A 50 19.37 -44.47 53.24
C CYS A 50 19.46 -45.56 52.17
N GLU A 51 18.42 -46.37 52.01
CA GLU A 51 18.40 -47.42 50.98
C GLU A 51 18.41 -46.84 49.56
N ALA A 52 17.85 -45.64 49.39
CA ALA A 52 17.81 -44.96 48.10
C ALA A 52 19.20 -44.74 47.49
N CYS A 53 20.25 -44.56 48.31
CA CYS A 53 21.60 -44.34 47.81
C CYS A 53 22.30 -45.63 47.33
N LEU A 54 21.82 -46.81 47.73
CA LEU A 54 22.38 -48.12 47.34
C LEU A 54 22.11 -48.44 45.87
N SER A 55 21.08 -47.84 45.28
CA SER A 55 20.75 -47.97 43.85
C SER A 55 21.70 -47.20 42.91
N TRP A 56 22.68 -46.47 43.46
CA TRP A 56 23.64 -45.67 42.71
C TRP A 56 25.03 -46.32 42.73
N ALA A 57 25.73 -46.29 41.59
CA ALA A 57 27.09 -46.84 41.47
C ALA A 57 28.12 -46.15 42.39
N ASP A 58 27.86 -44.91 42.76
CA ASP A 58 28.61 -44.15 43.76
C ASP A 58 27.59 -43.45 44.67
N ALA A 59 27.45 -43.95 45.90
CA ALA A 59 26.48 -43.46 46.87
C ALA A 59 26.72 -41.99 47.24
N ALA A 60 27.96 -41.47 47.10
CA ALA A 60 28.27 -40.07 47.36
C ALA A 60 27.60 -39.14 46.32
N ARG A 61 27.36 -39.60 45.09
CA ARG A 61 26.68 -38.80 44.04
C ARG A 61 25.19 -38.61 44.34
N PHE A 62 24.57 -39.54 45.05
CA PHE A 62 23.17 -39.42 45.46
C PHE A 62 22.93 -38.23 46.43
N ARG A 63 23.99 -37.71 47.07
CA ARG A 63 23.92 -36.44 47.82
C ARG A 63 23.48 -35.24 46.95
N ARG A 64 23.64 -35.33 45.63
CA ARG A 64 23.13 -34.32 44.69
C ARG A 64 21.60 -34.36 44.57
N VAL A 65 20.99 -35.53 44.81
CA VAL A 65 19.53 -35.75 44.86
C VAL A 65 18.97 -35.48 46.26
N CYS A 66 19.64 -35.97 47.31
CA CYS A 66 19.19 -35.85 48.69
C CYS A 66 20.22 -35.08 49.55
N PRO A 67 19.94 -33.83 49.96
CA PRO A 67 20.86 -33.04 50.76
C PRO A 67 20.98 -33.50 52.23
N LEU A 68 20.04 -34.32 52.71
CA LEU A 68 20.03 -34.84 54.08
C LEU A 68 21.05 -35.96 54.33
N LEU A 69 21.90 -36.28 53.35
CA LEU A 69 22.88 -37.34 53.49
C LEU A 69 24.23 -36.78 53.94
N VAL A 70 24.66 -37.25 55.12
CA VAL A 70 25.88 -36.84 55.79
C VAL A 70 26.82 -38.05 55.91
N PRO A 71 28.13 -37.88 55.66
CA PRO A 71 29.11 -38.92 55.90
C PRO A 71 29.32 -39.13 57.41
N THR A 72 29.24 -40.37 57.87
CA THR A 72 29.63 -40.78 59.23
C THR A 72 30.70 -41.88 59.15
N PRO A 73 31.40 -42.24 60.26
CA PRO A 73 32.37 -43.33 60.27
C PRO A 73 31.79 -44.66 59.79
N ASN A 74 30.47 -44.84 59.88
CA ASN A 74 29.74 -46.04 59.50
C ASN A 74 29.11 -45.95 58.08
N GLY A 75 29.49 -44.95 57.28
CA GLY A 75 28.99 -44.70 55.92
C GLY A 75 28.01 -43.52 55.83
N LEU A 76 27.30 -43.40 54.71
CA LEU A 76 26.31 -42.33 54.53
C LEU A 76 25.05 -42.61 55.38
N ARG A 77 24.62 -41.61 56.15
CA ARG A 77 23.44 -41.68 57.03
C ARG A 77 22.53 -40.47 56.83
N CYS A 78 21.25 -40.63 57.15
CA CYS A 78 20.27 -39.55 57.11
C CYS A 78 20.50 -38.59 58.29
N SER A 79 20.58 -37.29 58.04
CA SER A 79 20.84 -36.26 59.07
C SER A 79 19.63 -35.88 59.91
N VAL A 80 18.47 -36.45 59.62
CA VAL A 80 17.19 -36.14 60.29
C VAL A 80 16.44 -37.41 60.64
N ASP A 81 15.56 -37.31 61.64
CA ASP A 81 14.66 -38.39 62.03
C ASP A 81 13.60 -38.64 60.95
N THR A 82 13.07 -39.87 60.91
CA THR A 82 11.98 -40.28 60.00
C THR A 82 10.84 -39.27 59.82
N PRO A 83 10.22 -38.70 60.88
CA PRO A 83 9.13 -37.74 60.71
C PRO A 83 9.56 -36.43 60.01
N GLN A 84 10.85 -36.09 60.05
CA GLN A 84 11.40 -34.85 59.50
C GLN A 84 11.86 -34.99 58.04
N VAL A 85 11.70 -36.16 57.41
CA VAL A 85 12.08 -36.37 56.00
C VAL A 85 11.14 -35.60 55.06
N ARG A 86 11.58 -34.44 54.55
CA ARG A 86 10.80 -33.59 53.61
C ARG A 86 11.24 -33.77 52.15
N PRO A 87 10.37 -33.45 51.17
CA PRO A 87 10.78 -33.26 49.78
C PRO A 87 11.63 -31.98 49.61
N PHE A 88 12.45 -31.94 48.57
CA PHE A 88 13.33 -30.85 48.15
C PHE A 88 12.95 -30.30 46.77
N TRP A 89 11.65 -29.99 46.57
CA TRP A 89 11.16 -29.44 45.31
C TRP A 89 11.91 -28.18 44.87
N GLY A 90 12.33 -27.32 45.79
CA GLY A 90 13.13 -26.13 45.47
C GLY A 90 14.43 -26.44 44.72
N ARG A 91 15.13 -27.52 45.07
CA ARG A 91 16.38 -27.93 44.41
C ARG A 91 16.12 -28.59 43.06
N ALA A 92 15.06 -29.38 42.96
CA ALA A 92 14.62 -29.95 41.68
C ALA A 92 14.20 -28.84 40.71
N LEU A 93 13.36 -27.90 41.15
CA LEU A 93 12.95 -26.73 40.37
C LEU A 93 14.15 -25.89 39.94
N ALA A 94 15.10 -25.60 40.84
CA ALA A 94 16.30 -24.84 40.49
C ALA A 94 17.13 -25.53 39.38
N LEU A 95 17.30 -26.86 39.46
CA LEU A 95 18.04 -27.61 38.44
C LEU A 95 17.29 -27.69 37.11
N TYR A 96 15.98 -27.96 37.13
CA TYR A 96 15.18 -28.04 35.91
C TYR A 96 14.98 -26.68 35.24
N LEU A 97 14.67 -25.64 36.01
CA LEU A 97 14.57 -24.27 35.49
C LEU A 97 15.93 -23.78 34.99
N GLY A 98 17.02 -24.06 35.71
CA GLY A 98 18.36 -23.69 35.29
C GLY A 98 18.79 -24.39 34.00
N ALA A 99 18.56 -25.70 33.89
CA ALA A 99 18.87 -26.46 32.67
C ALA A 99 17.98 -26.02 31.50
N GLY A 100 16.68 -25.82 31.74
CA GLY A 100 15.74 -25.31 30.72
C GLY A 100 16.14 -23.93 30.22
N LEU A 101 16.49 -23.01 31.13
CA LEU A 101 16.97 -21.67 30.79
C LEU A 101 18.29 -21.73 30.00
N ALA A 102 19.22 -22.60 30.39
CA ALA A 102 20.49 -22.76 29.68
C ALA A 102 20.29 -23.26 28.25
N ILE A 103 19.42 -24.27 28.05
CA ILE A 103 19.07 -24.78 26.71
C ILE A 103 18.38 -23.70 25.88
N TYR A 104 17.42 -22.99 26.48
CA TYR A 104 16.70 -21.90 25.83
C TYR A 104 17.65 -20.79 25.36
N LEU A 105 18.54 -20.31 26.24
CA LEU A 105 19.52 -19.27 25.91
C LEU A 105 20.52 -19.74 24.86
N ALA A 106 21.00 -20.99 24.95
CA ALA A 106 21.90 -21.54 23.94
C ALA A 106 21.24 -21.59 22.54
N GLY A 107 19.99 -22.05 22.47
CA GLY A 107 19.21 -22.05 21.23
C GLY A 107 18.96 -20.63 20.69
N ALA A 108 18.61 -19.69 21.56
CA ALA A 108 18.43 -18.29 21.18
C ALA A 108 19.73 -17.67 20.65
N CYS A 109 20.87 -17.88 21.32
CA CYS A 109 22.17 -17.39 20.84
C CYS A 109 22.56 -18.01 19.48
N ALA A 110 22.33 -19.31 19.29
CA ALA A 110 22.61 -19.98 18.03
C ALA A 110 21.76 -19.43 16.87
N LEU A 111 20.45 -19.28 17.10
CA LEU A 111 19.53 -18.73 16.11
C LEU A 111 19.79 -17.23 15.84
N PHE A 112 20.12 -16.45 16.87
CA PHE A 112 20.56 -15.06 16.72
C PHE A 112 21.83 -14.96 15.86
N GLY A 113 22.83 -15.80 16.14
CA GLY A 113 24.05 -15.88 15.33
C GLY A 113 23.74 -16.17 13.87
N PHE A 114 22.92 -17.20 13.60
CA PHE A 114 22.47 -17.53 12.25
C PHE A 114 21.78 -16.34 11.55
N LEU A 115 20.75 -15.76 12.17
CA LEU A 115 20.01 -14.64 11.57
C LEU A 115 20.89 -13.40 11.34
N ARG A 116 21.86 -13.14 12.23
CA ARG A 116 22.82 -12.05 12.07
C ARG A 116 23.80 -12.31 10.92
N THR A 117 24.24 -13.56 10.72
CA THR A 117 25.11 -13.92 9.58
C THR A 117 24.42 -13.75 8.22
N VAL A 118 23.09 -13.94 8.16
CA VAL A 118 22.29 -13.67 6.95
C VAL A 118 22.13 -12.16 6.70
N GLY A 119 22.33 -11.33 7.73
CA GLY A 119 22.27 -9.87 7.64
C GLY A 119 20.98 -9.25 8.16
N TYR A 120 20.13 -10.00 8.87
CA TYR A 120 18.90 -9.43 9.45
C TYR A 120 19.22 -8.41 10.56
N PRO A 121 18.55 -7.24 10.60
CA PRO A 121 18.77 -6.21 11.61
C PRO A 121 17.99 -6.53 12.90
N ILE A 122 18.29 -7.66 13.53
CA ILE A 122 17.62 -8.10 14.77
C ILE A 122 18.48 -7.84 16.02
N SER A 123 17.82 -7.58 17.15
CA SER A 123 18.44 -7.60 18.48
C SER A 123 18.22 -8.95 19.16
N ILE A 124 19.14 -9.37 20.03
CA ILE A 124 18.99 -10.62 20.80
C ILE A 124 17.74 -10.59 21.70
N VAL A 125 17.33 -9.40 22.14
CA VAL A 125 16.11 -9.19 22.92
C VAL A 125 14.87 -9.60 22.12
N HIS A 126 14.86 -9.34 20.82
CA HIS A 126 13.73 -9.69 19.94
C HIS A 126 13.51 -11.20 19.81
N LEU A 127 14.52 -12.01 20.14
CA LEU A 127 14.47 -13.45 20.03
C LEU A 127 14.20 -14.13 21.38
N VAL A 128 14.84 -13.61 22.44
CA VAL A 128 14.75 -14.15 23.80
C VAL A 128 13.42 -13.77 24.50
N TRP A 129 12.70 -12.77 23.99
CA TRP A 129 11.49 -12.26 24.64
C TRP A 129 10.25 -12.48 23.75
N PRO A 130 9.34 -13.42 24.11
CA PRO A 130 8.17 -13.76 23.29
C PRO A 130 7.27 -12.58 22.90
N PRO A 131 6.98 -11.60 23.78
CA PRO A 131 6.21 -10.42 23.39
C PRO A 131 6.83 -9.58 22.26
N SER A 132 8.13 -9.74 21.98
CA SER A 132 8.83 -9.00 20.92
C SER A 132 9.05 -9.80 19.62
N TRP A 133 8.54 -11.03 19.52
CA TRP A 133 8.72 -11.87 18.34
C TRP A 133 8.13 -11.28 17.05
N HIS A 134 7.10 -10.44 17.15
CA HIS A 134 6.55 -9.69 16.00
C HIS A 134 7.64 -8.82 15.31
N ARG A 135 8.63 -8.33 16.06
CA ARG A 135 9.73 -7.52 15.52
C ARG A 135 10.68 -8.33 14.64
N VAL A 136 10.72 -9.66 14.79
CA VAL A 136 11.50 -10.53 13.92
C VAL A 136 10.88 -10.54 12.51
N GLY A 137 9.55 -10.56 12.40
CA GLY A 137 8.83 -10.40 11.14
C GLY A 137 9.18 -9.06 10.47
N GLN A 138 9.01 -7.96 11.21
CA GLN A 138 9.33 -6.60 10.74
C GLN A 138 10.79 -6.45 10.26
N ALA A 139 11.75 -7.05 10.97
CA ALA A 139 13.16 -7.01 10.58
C ALA A 139 13.43 -7.79 9.28
N ARG A 140 12.75 -8.94 9.08
CA ARG A 140 12.81 -9.70 7.83
C ARG A 140 12.14 -8.94 6.69
N GLY A 141 10.97 -8.35 6.93
CA GLY A 141 10.25 -7.50 5.98
C GLY A 141 11.13 -6.35 5.49
N SER A 142 11.77 -5.62 6.42
CA SER A 142 12.71 -4.53 6.13
C SER A 142 13.91 -4.98 5.29
N PHE A 143 14.45 -6.17 5.58
CA PHE A 143 15.57 -6.73 4.80
C PHE A 143 15.15 -7.04 3.35
N PHE A 144 14.01 -7.70 3.16
CA PHE A 144 13.50 -8.02 1.82
C PHE A 144 13.06 -6.77 1.05
N TRP A 145 12.53 -5.77 1.75
CA TRP A 145 12.22 -4.46 1.16
C TRP A 145 13.48 -3.78 0.58
N GLY A 146 14.57 -3.75 1.34
CA GLY A 146 15.85 -3.21 0.84
C GLY A 146 16.39 -3.99 -0.36
N ARG A 147 16.28 -5.33 -0.35
CA ARG A 147 16.64 -6.19 -1.50
C ARG A 147 15.76 -5.93 -2.72
N ALA A 148 14.46 -5.71 -2.52
CA ALA A 148 13.53 -5.37 -3.58
C ALA A 148 13.92 -4.05 -4.25
N GLN A 149 14.20 -3.00 -3.47
CA GLN A 149 14.66 -1.71 -4.00
C GLN A 149 15.95 -1.84 -4.81
N GLN A 150 16.94 -2.61 -4.32
CA GLN A 150 18.18 -2.87 -5.05
C GLN A 150 17.94 -3.63 -6.36
N ALA A 151 17.05 -4.64 -6.34
CA ALA A 151 16.71 -5.40 -7.54
C ALA A 151 15.99 -4.52 -8.58
N PHE A 152 15.07 -3.65 -8.15
CA PHE A 152 14.41 -2.68 -9.04
C PHE A 152 15.40 -1.66 -9.62
N ALA A 153 16.31 -1.13 -8.80
CA ALA A 153 17.37 -0.23 -9.26
C ALA A 153 18.30 -0.89 -10.29
N ALA A 154 18.54 -2.20 -10.16
CA ALA A 154 19.30 -3.00 -11.11
C ALA A 154 18.49 -3.47 -12.34
N GLY A 155 17.22 -3.06 -12.48
CA GLY A 155 16.34 -3.47 -13.58
C GLY A 155 15.83 -4.91 -13.51
N ARG A 156 16.08 -5.64 -12.41
CA ARG A 156 15.66 -7.04 -12.22
C ARG A 156 14.23 -7.10 -11.65
N MET A 157 13.24 -6.84 -12.50
CA MET A 157 11.84 -6.67 -12.10
C MET A 157 11.21 -7.92 -11.43
N SER A 158 11.46 -9.11 -11.96
CA SER A 158 10.90 -10.36 -11.41
C SER A 158 11.45 -10.68 -10.02
N GLU A 159 12.75 -10.52 -9.83
CA GLU A 159 13.43 -10.69 -8.54
C GLU A 159 12.99 -9.62 -7.53
N GLY A 160 12.85 -8.37 -7.99
CA GLY A 160 12.32 -7.28 -7.17
C GLY A 160 10.89 -7.55 -6.70
N MET A 161 10.02 -8.07 -7.58
CA MET A 161 8.66 -8.47 -7.21
C MET A 161 8.63 -9.63 -6.21
N LEU A 162 9.47 -10.66 -6.41
CA LEU A 162 9.57 -11.77 -5.46
C LEU A 162 9.98 -11.29 -4.06
N TYR A 163 10.99 -10.41 -3.98
CA TYR A 163 11.40 -9.83 -2.70
C TYR A 163 10.34 -8.93 -2.09
N LEU A 164 9.60 -8.18 -2.90
CA LEU A 164 8.52 -7.32 -2.43
C LEU A 164 7.35 -8.12 -1.86
N THR A 165 6.95 -9.21 -2.51
CA THR A 165 5.93 -10.13 -1.98
C THR A 165 6.37 -10.73 -0.66
N ASN A 166 7.60 -11.25 -0.58
CA ASN A 166 8.16 -11.77 0.67
C ASN A 166 8.21 -10.69 1.77
N ALA A 167 8.56 -9.45 1.42
CA ALA A 167 8.59 -8.35 2.38
C ALA A 167 7.21 -8.10 3.00
N HIS A 168 6.15 -8.14 2.18
CA HIS A 168 4.77 -7.99 2.64
C HIS A 168 4.30 -9.18 3.48
N GLU A 169 4.66 -10.42 3.11
CA GLU A 169 4.32 -11.61 3.91
C GLU A 169 4.95 -11.59 5.32
N PHE A 170 6.16 -11.02 5.47
CA PHE A 170 6.82 -10.92 6.78
C PHE A 170 6.39 -9.71 7.61
N ASP A 171 5.91 -8.64 6.98
CA ASP A 171 5.49 -7.40 7.63
C ASP A 171 4.23 -6.84 6.93
N PRO A 172 3.06 -7.48 7.11
CA PRO A 172 1.83 -7.10 6.41
C PRO A 172 1.30 -5.73 6.83
N ASP A 173 1.57 -5.33 8.08
CA ASP A 173 1.13 -4.05 8.66
C ASP A 173 1.94 -2.84 8.16
N ASN A 174 2.93 -3.06 7.29
CA ASN A 174 3.78 -1.99 6.78
C ASN A 174 3.18 -1.34 5.54
N TYR A 175 2.56 -0.17 5.74
CA TYR A 175 1.94 0.61 4.67
C TYR A 175 2.84 0.78 3.45
N ALA A 176 4.10 1.15 3.61
CA ALA A 176 4.97 1.47 2.49
C ALA A 176 5.23 0.24 1.59
N ILE A 177 5.39 -0.93 2.22
CA ILE A 177 5.60 -2.21 1.53
C ILE A 177 4.31 -2.61 0.79
N ALA A 178 3.18 -2.64 1.49
CA ALA A 178 1.89 -3.02 0.93
C ALA A 178 1.43 -2.06 -0.18
N PHE A 179 1.60 -0.75 0.01
CA PHE A 179 1.28 0.28 -0.98
C PHE A 179 2.14 0.17 -2.24
N THR A 180 3.44 -0.08 -2.09
CA THR A 180 4.33 -0.29 -3.24
C THR A 180 4.00 -1.60 -3.96
N LEU A 181 3.66 -2.65 -3.21
CA LEU A 181 3.23 -3.92 -3.81
C LEU A 181 1.94 -3.72 -4.61
N ALA A 182 0.95 -3.04 -4.05
CA ALA A 182 -0.29 -2.71 -4.74
C ALA A 182 -0.01 -1.95 -6.04
N GLN A 183 0.84 -0.91 -5.99
CA GLN A 183 1.28 -0.15 -7.17
C GLN A 183 1.82 -1.03 -8.29
N ARG A 184 2.77 -1.92 -7.95
CA ARG A 184 3.44 -2.76 -8.95
C ARG A 184 2.51 -3.84 -9.52
N LEU A 185 1.56 -4.33 -8.73
CA LEU A 185 0.58 -5.33 -9.17
C LEU A 185 -0.52 -4.76 -10.07
N GLN A 186 -0.71 -3.44 -10.15
CA GLN A 186 -1.81 -2.84 -10.92
C GLN A 186 -1.87 -3.29 -12.39
N LEU A 187 -0.71 -3.47 -13.02
CA LEU A 187 -0.60 -3.84 -14.43
C LEU A 187 -0.77 -5.35 -14.65
N THR A 188 -0.24 -6.18 -13.75
CA THR A 188 -0.17 -7.63 -13.95
C THR A 188 -1.30 -8.38 -13.24
N HIS A 189 -1.71 -7.91 -12.06
CA HIS A 189 -2.73 -8.53 -11.20
C HIS A 189 -3.66 -7.46 -10.61
N PRO A 190 -4.50 -6.81 -11.45
CA PRO A 190 -5.32 -5.66 -11.05
C PRO A 190 -6.29 -5.94 -9.90
N LEU A 191 -6.86 -7.15 -9.85
CA LEU A 191 -7.79 -7.56 -8.78
C LEU A 191 -7.08 -7.68 -7.43
N ARG A 192 -5.86 -8.25 -7.41
CA ARG A 192 -5.06 -8.36 -6.19
C ARG A 192 -4.58 -7.00 -5.70
N ALA A 193 -4.24 -6.10 -6.63
CA ALA A 193 -3.93 -4.72 -6.29
C ALA A 193 -5.13 -4.01 -5.64
N ASP A 194 -6.34 -4.21 -6.18
CA ASP A 194 -7.57 -3.63 -5.62
C ASP A 194 -7.88 -4.18 -4.22
N GLU A 195 -7.65 -5.47 -3.96
CA GLU A 195 -7.76 -6.06 -2.61
C GLU A 195 -6.80 -5.39 -1.63
N LEU A 196 -5.51 -5.28 -2.00
CA LEU A 196 -4.51 -4.60 -1.17
C LEU A 196 -4.89 -3.14 -0.91
N TYR A 197 -5.47 -2.43 -1.89
CA TYR A 197 -5.94 -1.07 -1.66
C TYR A 197 -7.07 -1.00 -0.63
N ARG A 198 -8.02 -1.95 -0.67
CA ARG A 198 -9.08 -2.03 0.35
C ARG A 198 -8.51 -2.32 1.74
N GLU A 199 -7.58 -3.26 1.84
CA GLU A 199 -6.87 -3.59 3.09
C GLU A 199 -6.13 -2.36 3.63
N LEU A 200 -5.34 -1.68 2.79
CA LEU A 200 -4.63 -0.44 3.15
C LEU A 200 -5.56 0.67 3.65
N ILE A 201 -6.74 0.83 3.06
CA ILE A 201 -7.74 1.81 3.52
C ILE A 201 -8.31 1.43 4.88
N HIS A 202 -8.50 0.13 5.15
CA HIS A 202 -9.01 -0.37 6.42
C HIS A 202 -7.96 -0.20 7.53
N ASP A 203 -6.76 -0.73 7.30
CA ASP A 203 -5.70 -0.87 8.30
C ASP A 203 -4.96 0.44 8.57
N HIS A 204 -4.92 1.35 7.59
CA HIS A 204 -4.20 2.61 7.69
C HIS A 204 -5.09 3.85 7.46
N PRO A 205 -5.96 4.20 8.42
CA PRO A 205 -6.92 5.30 8.27
C PRO A 205 -6.25 6.66 7.99
N ALA A 206 -5.06 6.90 8.55
CA ALA A 206 -4.32 8.14 8.35
C ALA A 206 -3.83 8.34 6.91
N GLN A 207 -3.63 7.26 6.15
CA GLN A 207 -3.11 7.28 4.79
C GLN A 207 -4.20 7.13 3.72
N ARG A 208 -5.48 7.04 4.13
CA ARG A 208 -6.64 6.90 3.22
C ARG A 208 -6.64 7.90 2.06
N PRO A 209 -6.42 9.22 2.25
CA PRO A 209 -6.48 10.16 1.13
C PRO A 209 -5.48 9.82 0.02
N LEU A 210 -4.24 9.49 0.40
CA LEU A 210 -3.18 9.11 -0.54
C LEU A 210 -3.54 7.81 -1.26
N THR A 211 -4.02 6.82 -0.51
CA THR A 211 -4.43 5.51 -1.05
C THR A 211 -5.57 5.65 -2.05
N TYR A 212 -6.61 6.41 -1.72
CA TYR A 212 -7.73 6.67 -2.62
C TYR A 212 -7.32 7.43 -3.88
N GLN A 213 -6.48 8.47 -3.76
CA GLN A 213 -6.04 9.24 -4.93
C GLN A 213 -5.31 8.37 -5.95
N LEU A 214 -4.41 7.51 -5.48
CA LEU A 214 -3.70 6.61 -6.37
C LEU A 214 -4.59 5.49 -6.91
N TRP A 215 -5.40 4.87 -6.06
CA TRP A 215 -6.30 3.81 -6.47
C TRP A 215 -7.30 4.31 -7.52
N PHE A 216 -7.82 5.53 -7.35
CA PHE A 216 -8.63 6.23 -8.33
C PHE A 216 -7.91 6.41 -9.67
N ARG A 217 -6.69 6.98 -9.68
CA ARG A 217 -5.92 7.20 -10.92
C ARG A 217 -5.71 5.91 -11.70
N THR A 218 -5.52 4.82 -10.97
CA THR A 218 -5.12 3.53 -11.56
C THR A 218 -6.33 2.76 -12.07
N ARG A 219 -7.48 2.87 -11.38
CA ARG A 219 -8.78 2.47 -11.93
C ARG A 219 -9.17 3.26 -13.17
N LEU A 220 -9.00 4.58 -13.14
CA LEU A 220 -9.27 5.45 -14.29
C LEU A 220 -8.39 5.07 -15.48
N ALA A 221 -7.09 4.87 -15.27
CA ALA A 221 -6.17 4.45 -16.32
C ALA A 221 -6.59 3.11 -16.96
N ARG A 222 -7.08 2.15 -16.17
CA ARG A 222 -7.59 0.86 -16.67
C ARG A 222 -8.96 0.96 -17.35
N GLY A 223 -9.63 2.11 -17.29
CA GLY A 223 -11.00 2.28 -17.77
C GLY A 223 -12.05 1.58 -16.89
N ASP A 224 -11.73 1.27 -15.64
CA ASP A 224 -12.67 0.69 -14.66
C ASP A 224 -13.59 1.79 -14.12
N PHE A 225 -14.54 2.21 -14.95
CA PHE A 225 -15.43 3.32 -14.64
C PHE A 225 -16.39 3.02 -13.49
N ALA A 226 -16.89 1.78 -13.37
CA ALA A 226 -17.74 1.38 -12.25
C ALA A 226 -16.99 1.50 -10.92
N GLY A 227 -15.73 1.04 -10.89
CA GLY A 227 -14.89 1.18 -9.71
C GLY A 227 -14.51 2.63 -9.38
N VAL A 228 -14.37 3.49 -10.38
CA VAL A 228 -14.16 4.93 -10.19
C VAL A 228 -15.42 5.60 -9.61
N GLU A 229 -16.60 5.27 -10.15
CA GLU A 229 -17.89 5.81 -9.70
C GLU A 229 -18.16 5.48 -8.24
N GLU A 230 -17.88 4.23 -7.83
CA GLU A 230 -17.98 3.79 -6.43
C GLU A 230 -17.10 4.64 -5.49
N ILE A 231 -15.81 4.77 -5.82
CA ILE A 231 -14.85 5.54 -5.02
C ILE A 231 -15.28 7.01 -4.98
N ALA A 232 -15.60 7.59 -6.12
CA ALA A 232 -15.93 9.01 -6.22
C ALA A 232 -17.23 9.35 -5.46
N ARG A 233 -18.25 8.49 -5.55
CA ARG A 233 -19.50 8.66 -4.78
C ARG A 233 -19.24 8.61 -3.27
N LEU A 234 -18.49 7.61 -2.80
CA LEU A 234 -18.17 7.46 -1.38
C LEU A 234 -17.35 8.65 -0.86
N ARG A 235 -16.28 9.02 -1.57
CA ARG A 235 -15.38 10.10 -1.16
C ARG A 235 -15.99 11.49 -1.28
N LEU A 236 -16.91 11.72 -2.22
CA LEU A 236 -17.67 12.97 -2.28
C LEU A 236 -18.43 13.26 -0.97
N LEU A 237 -18.94 12.22 -0.32
CA LEU A 237 -19.72 12.35 0.91
C LEU A 237 -18.85 12.41 2.17
N GLU A 238 -17.69 11.75 2.16
CA GLU A 238 -16.78 11.66 3.31
C GLU A 238 -15.70 12.74 3.37
N ASP A 239 -15.33 13.34 2.23
CA ASP A 239 -14.15 14.22 2.08
C ASP A 239 -14.55 15.53 1.39
N PRO A 240 -15.13 16.48 2.15
CA PRO A 240 -15.60 17.74 1.60
C PRO A 240 -14.47 18.58 1.00
N ASP A 241 -13.25 18.48 1.53
CA ASP A 241 -12.09 19.26 1.08
C ASP A 241 -11.69 18.89 -0.35
N ASN A 242 -11.80 17.60 -0.71
CA ASN A 242 -11.49 17.10 -2.06
C ASN A 242 -12.73 16.80 -2.91
N ALA A 243 -13.93 17.21 -2.46
CA ALA A 243 -15.20 16.91 -3.12
C ALA A 243 -15.23 17.35 -4.60
N SER A 244 -14.53 18.44 -4.94
CA SER A 244 -14.38 18.92 -6.32
C SER A 244 -13.75 17.89 -7.27
N VAL A 245 -12.73 17.17 -6.82
CA VAL A 245 -12.06 16.13 -7.62
C VAL A 245 -12.99 14.94 -7.85
N TRP A 246 -13.73 14.54 -6.80
CA TRP A 246 -14.64 13.41 -6.85
C TRP A 246 -15.89 13.70 -7.69
N MET A 247 -16.45 14.91 -7.60
CA MET A 247 -17.55 15.32 -8.46
C MET A 247 -17.13 15.35 -9.93
N ARG A 248 -15.91 15.83 -10.23
CA ARG A 248 -15.35 15.77 -11.58
C ARG A 248 -15.27 14.35 -12.12
N ALA A 249 -14.76 13.42 -11.32
CA ALA A 249 -14.69 12.01 -11.68
C ALA A 249 -16.08 11.42 -11.96
N LEU A 250 -17.10 11.74 -11.14
CA LEU A 250 -18.47 11.27 -11.33
C LEU A 250 -19.10 11.78 -12.63
N VAL A 251 -18.98 13.08 -12.91
CA VAL A 251 -19.48 13.67 -14.17
C VAL A 251 -18.79 13.02 -15.34
N PHE A 252 -17.46 12.91 -15.29
CA PHE A 252 -16.66 12.28 -16.33
C PHE A 252 -17.09 10.83 -16.60
N VAL A 253 -17.17 9.99 -15.55
CA VAL A 253 -17.59 8.59 -15.68
C VAL A 253 -18.99 8.50 -16.24
N SER A 254 -19.94 9.28 -15.72
CA SER A 254 -21.32 9.26 -16.20
C SER A 254 -21.41 9.59 -17.70
N ARG A 255 -20.57 10.50 -18.21
CA ARG A 255 -20.51 10.85 -19.64
C ARG A 255 -19.95 9.72 -20.50
N GLN A 256 -18.96 9.00 -19.98
CA GLN A 256 -18.33 7.87 -20.67
C GLN A 256 -19.25 6.64 -20.70
N THR A 257 -19.88 6.28 -19.58
CA THR A 257 -20.73 5.09 -19.46
C THR A 257 -22.17 5.33 -19.96
N GLY A 258 -22.64 6.58 -19.88
CA GLY A 258 -24.04 6.92 -20.13
C GLY A 258 -24.95 6.67 -18.91
N GLU A 259 -24.45 6.07 -17.85
CA GLU A 259 -25.22 5.74 -16.64
C GLU A 259 -25.50 6.98 -15.80
N GLN A 260 -26.71 7.03 -15.24
CA GLN A 260 -27.23 8.20 -14.52
C GLN A 260 -27.75 7.85 -13.12
N ALA A 261 -27.72 6.57 -12.74
CA ALA A 261 -28.32 6.09 -11.49
C ALA A 261 -27.69 6.80 -10.28
N THR A 262 -26.36 6.86 -10.22
CA THR A 262 -25.64 7.52 -9.12
C THR A 262 -25.88 9.03 -9.08
N LEU A 263 -25.90 9.73 -10.22
CA LEU A 263 -26.20 11.16 -10.24
C LEU A 263 -27.61 11.45 -9.72
N ARG A 264 -28.61 10.63 -10.11
CA ARG A 264 -29.98 10.73 -9.60
C ARG A 264 -30.07 10.43 -8.09
N GLN A 265 -29.35 9.43 -7.61
CA GLN A 265 -29.30 9.09 -6.18
C GLN A 265 -28.67 10.22 -5.36
N LEU A 266 -27.58 10.82 -5.84
CA LEU A 266 -26.94 11.96 -5.18
C LEU A 266 -27.83 13.21 -5.20
N LEU A 267 -28.53 13.47 -6.31
CA LEU A 267 -29.48 14.57 -6.41
C LEU A 267 -30.65 14.42 -5.42
N ALA A 268 -31.15 13.20 -5.25
CA ALA A 268 -32.20 12.86 -4.30
C ALA A 268 -31.71 12.74 -2.84
N SER A 269 -30.40 12.79 -2.60
CA SER A 269 -29.84 12.64 -1.27
C SER A 269 -30.07 13.88 -0.40
N GLU A 270 -30.38 13.66 0.87
CA GLU A 270 -30.46 14.69 1.91
C GLU A 270 -29.11 14.90 2.64
N HIS A 271 -28.06 14.19 2.24
CA HIS A 271 -26.75 14.31 2.87
C HIS A 271 -26.19 15.72 2.68
N ALA A 272 -25.72 16.35 3.77
CA ALA A 272 -25.26 17.76 3.75
C ALA A 272 -24.18 18.01 2.67
N ALA A 273 -23.23 17.08 2.50
CA ALA A 273 -22.18 17.17 1.49
C ALA A 273 -22.68 17.13 0.03
N ALA A 274 -23.88 16.58 -0.23
CA ALA A 274 -24.46 16.50 -1.58
C ALA A 274 -25.23 17.78 -1.98
N ILE A 275 -25.70 18.57 -1.00
CA ILE A 275 -26.55 19.75 -1.23
C ILE A 275 -25.89 20.79 -2.15
N PRO A 276 -24.60 21.19 -1.94
CA PRO A 276 -23.96 22.19 -2.80
C PRO A 276 -23.90 21.78 -4.28
N TRP A 277 -23.92 20.48 -4.57
CA TRP A 277 -23.77 19.95 -5.92
C TRP A 277 -25.08 19.82 -6.71
N ARG A 278 -26.23 20.07 -6.08
CA ARG A 278 -27.54 19.92 -6.72
C ARG A 278 -27.71 20.70 -8.03
N PRO A 279 -27.27 21.97 -8.15
CA PRO A 279 -27.37 22.69 -9.43
C PRO A 279 -26.60 22.00 -10.56
N LEU A 280 -25.39 21.52 -10.27
CA LEU A 280 -24.56 20.79 -11.23
C LEU A 280 -25.22 19.46 -11.62
N LEU A 281 -25.61 18.64 -10.64
CA LEU A 281 -26.22 17.33 -10.88
C LEU A 281 -27.51 17.44 -11.69
N GLY A 282 -28.38 18.41 -11.35
CA GLY A 282 -29.59 18.69 -12.10
C GLY A 282 -29.30 19.11 -13.54
N THR A 283 -28.29 19.96 -13.73
CA THR A 283 -27.88 20.43 -15.06
C THR A 283 -27.29 19.32 -15.92
N GLU A 284 -26.43 18.45 -15.39
CA GLU A 284 -25.86 17.31 -16.12
C GLU A 284 -26.96 16.34 -16.60
N LEU A 285 -27.97 16.08 -15.76
CA LEU A 285 -29.11 15.26 -16.18
C LEU A 285 -29.95 15.97 -17.25
N LEU A 286 -30.20 17.28 -17.10
CA LEU A 286 -30.92 18.08 -18.10
C LEU A 286 -30.19 18.16 -19.45
N LEU A 287 -28.86 18.21 -19.47
CA LEU A 287 -28.09 18.26 -20.73
C LEU A 287 -28.36 17.04 -21.62
N ARG A 288 -28.67 15.88 -21.02
CA ARG A 288 -28.97 14.64 -21.74
C ARG A 288 -30.41 14.56 -22.21
N GLU A 289 -31.33 15.16 -21.46
CA GLU A 289 -32.77 15.12 -21.76
C GLU A 289 -33.20 16.27 -22.66
N ASN A 290 -32.79 17.50 -22.34
CA ASN A 290 -33.17 18.72 -23.04
C ASN A 290 -32.10 19.81 -22.93
N ARG A 291 -31.23 19.89 -23.95
CA ARG A 291 -30.14 20.86 -24.04
C ARG A 291 -30.60 22.32 -23.97
N ALA A 292 -31.77 22.66 -24.51
CA ALA A 292 -32.27 24.03 -24.47
C ALA A 292 -32.62 24.48 -23.04
N ARG A 293 -33.23 23.58 -22.25
CA ARG A 293 -33.50 23.85 -20.82
C ARG A 293 -32.21 23.92 -20.00
N ALA A 294 -31.25 23.03 -20.27
CA ALA A 294 -29.95 23.07 -19.61
C ALA A 294 -29.21 24.39 -19.86
N ARG A 295 -29.28 24.93 -21.09
CA ARG A 295 -28.69 26.24 -21.42
C ARG A 295 -29.27 27.35 -20.55
N ILE A 296 -30.58 27.36 -20.32
CA ILE A 296 -31.23 28.35 -19.44
C ILE A 296 -30.75 28.18 -18.00
N GLU A 297 -30.67 26.95 -17.49
CA GLU A 297 -30.24 26.69 -16.11
C GLU A 297 -28.78 27.12 -15.86
N LEU A 298 -27.91 26.91 -16.85
CA LEU A 298 -26.50 27.33 -16.81
C LEU A 298 -26.31 28.86 -16.75
N THR A 299 -27.30 29.66 -17.16
CA THR A 299 -27.24 31.12 -17.03
C THR A 299 -27.58 31.62 -15.64
N ARG A 300 -28.18 30.78 -14.79
CA ARG A 300 -28.55 31.15 -13.42
C ARG A 300 -27.30 31.17 -12.52
N PRO A 301 -27.21 32.12 -11.58
CA PRO A 301 -26.13 32.08 -10.60
C PRO A 301 -26.28 30.82 -9.73
N TRP A 302 -25.18 30.12 -9.48
CA TRP A 302 -25.12 29.00 -8.54
C TRP A 302 -24.46 29.48 -7.24
N PRO A 303 -25.22 30.04 -6.29
CA PRO A 303 -24.67 30.44 -5.00
C PRO A 303 -24.14 29.19 -4.29
N ASP A 304 -23.03 29.35 -3.56
CA ASP A 304 -22.42 28.32 -2.72
C ASP A 304 -21.88 27.06 -3.44
N ILE A 305 -21.79 27.09 -4.77
CA ILE A 305 -21.18 25.99 -5.53
C ILE A 305 -19.67 25.90 -5.25
N PRO A 306 -19.09 24.71 -5.04
CA PRO A 306 -17.63 24.58 -4.89
C PRO A 306 -16.89 24.91 -6.21
N PRO A 307 -15.56 25.14 -6.18
CA PRO A 307 -14.78 25.61 -7.32
C PRO A 307 -14.96 24.78 -8.60
N TYR A 308 -15.00 23.45 -8.51
CA TYR A 308 -15.24 22.62 -9.69
C TYR A 308 -16.63 22.82 -10.31
N GLY A 309 -17.66 23.11 -9.51
CA GLY A 309 -18.98 23.34 -10.08
C GLY A 309 -19.08 24.66 -10.84
N LEU A 310 -18.32 25.67 -10.44
CA LEU A 310 -18.13 26.88 -11.23
C LEU A 310 -17.33 26.61 -12.52
N TYR A 311 -16.23 25.85 -12.43
CA TYR A 311 -15.48 25.40 -13.61
C TYR A 311 -16.41 24.71 -14.61
N TYR A 312 -17.19 23.74 -14.14
CA TYR A 312 -18.19 23.01 -14.93
C TYR A 312 -19.22 23.94 -15.57
N GLN A 313 -19.77 24.89 -14.82
CA GLN A 313 -20.75 25.84 -15.34
C GLN A 313 -20.20 26.65 -16.52
N ILE A 314 -18.95 27.11 -16.42
CA ILE A 314 -18.29 27.88 -17.47
C ILE A 314 -17.98 26.99 -18.67
N ASP A 315 -17.39 25.82 -18.43
CA ASP A 315 -17.03 24.83 -19.47
C ASP A 315 -18.25 24.43 -20.32
N GLU A 316 -19.36 24.09 -19.66
CA GLU A 316 -20.60 23.72 -20.36
C GLU A 316 -21.23 24.86 -21.15
N ARG A 317 -21.10 26.11 -20.69
CA ARG A 317 -21.57 27.26 -21.47
C ARG A 317 -20.73 27.46 -22.73
N ILE A 318 -19.43 27.20 -22.67
CA ILE A 318 -18.55 27.23 -23.84
C ILE A 318 -18.96 26.14 -24.83
N GLU A 319 -19.15 24.90 -24.36
CA GLU A 319 -19.59 23.75 -25.19
C GLU A 319 -20.97 23.99 -25.84
N LEU A 320 -21.88 24.71 -25.17
CA LEU A 320 -23.18 25.11 -25.74
C LEU A 320 -23.11 26.35 -26.65
N GLY A 321 -21.92 26.91 -26.87
CA GLY A 321 -21.68 28.05 -27.77
C GLY A 321 -21.96 29.43 -27.15
N ASP A 322 -22.25 29.52 -25.85
CA ASP A 322 -22.42 30.79 -25.11
C ASP A 322 -21.07 31.28 -24.56
N VAL A 323 -20.09 31.47 -25.45
CA VAL A 323 -18.71 31.71 -25.03
C VAL A 323 -18.53 33.08 -24.37
N ILE A 324 -19.19 34.12 -24.87
CA ILE A 324 -19.09 35.47 -24.29
C ILE A 324 -19.61 35.46 -22.85
N GLY A 325 -20.81 34.91 -22.64
CA GLY A 325 -21.39 34.82 -21.31
C GLY A 325 -20.60 33.92 -20.36
N ALA A 326 -19.90 32.91 -20.88
CA ALA A 326 -18.98 32.08 -20.11
C ALA A 326 -17.74 32.85 -19.65
N VAL A 327 -17.13 33.65 -20.55
CA VAL A 327 -15.96 34.50 -20.21
C VAL A 327 -16.34 35.59 -19.21
N ASP A 328 -17.51 36.22 -19.35
CA ASP A 328 -18.00 37.20 -18.38
C ASP A 328 -18.18 36.57 -16.99
N LEU A 329 -18.73 35.34 -16.93
CA LEU A 329 -18.89 34.59 -15.67
C LEU A 329 -17.53 34.21 -15.06
N LEU A 330 -16.56 33.84 -15.90
CA LEU A 330 -15.19 33.53 -15.49
C LEU A 330 -14.51 34.75 -14.86
N GLU A 331 -14.55 35.91 -15.52
CA GLU A 331 -13.93 37.14 -14.99
C GLU A 331 -14.61 37.59 -13.69
N ALA A 332 -15.93 37.48 -13.59
CA ALA A 332 -16.67 37.80 -12.37
C ALA A 332 -16.32 36.90 -11.17
N ASN A 333 -15.88 35.65 -11.41
CA ASN A 333 -15.57 34.69 -10.36
C ASN A 333 -14.08 34.27 -10.32
N ARG A 334 -13.20 35.04 -10.96
CA ARG A 334 -11.76 34.75 -11.04
C ARG A 334 -11.11 34.39 -9.70
N PRO A 335 -11.40 35.06 -8.55
CA PRO A 335 -10.77 34.73 -7.27
C PRO A 335 -11.13 33.35 -6.70
N ARG A 336 -12.16 32.69 -7.24
CA ARG A 336 -12.63 31.38 -6.78
C ARG A 336 -12.01 30.21 -7.54
N LEU A 337 -11.27 30.49 -8.61
CA LEU A 337 -10.60 29.50 -9.45
C LEU A 337 -9.09 29.71 -9.39
N ASP A 338 -8.33 28.64 -9.59
CA ASP A 338 -6.88 28.72 -9.71
C ASP A 338 -6.46 29.15 -11.12
N ASP A 339 -5.24 29.67 -11.25
CA ASP A 339 -4.71 30.18 -12.52
C ASP A 339 -4.70 29.10 -13.63
N THR A 340 -4.51 27.83 -13.24
CA THR A 340 -4.53 26.70 -14.19
C THR A 340 -5.93 26.47 -14.75
N ALA A 341 -6.96 26.45 -13.90
CA ALA A 341 -8.36 26.35 -14.33
C ALA A 341 -8.76 27.53 -15.23
N ILE A 342 -8.38 28.75 -14.84
CA ILE A 342 -8.67 29.96 -15.64
C ILE A 342 -8.03 29.84 -17.02
N ALA A 343 -6.73 29.47 -17.08
CA ALA A 343 -6.03 29.31 -18.35
C ALA A 343 -6.64 28.18 -19.21
N ALA A 344 -7.04 27.06 -18.60
CA ALA A 344 -7.71 25.96 -19.31
C ALA A 344 -9.03 26.41 -19.95
N LEU A 345 -9.90 27.10 -19.19
CA LEU A 345 -11.19 27.59 -19.66
C LEU A 345 -11.04 28.66 -20.75
N LEU A 346 -10.09 29.59 -20.61
CA LEU A 346 -9.82 30.59 -21.65
C LEU A 346 -9.28 29.97 -22.94
N LEU A 347 -8.35 29.02 -22.84
CA LEU A 347 -7.85 28.29 -24.01
C LEU A 347 -8.98 27.53 -24.72
N HIS A 348 -9.85 26.88 -23.97
CA HIS A 348 -11.03 26.19 -24.50
C HIS A 348 -12.01 27.19 -25.17
N ALA A 349 -12.37 28.29 -24.48
CA ALA A 349 -13.21 29.36 -25.02
C ALA A 349 -12.67 29.91 -26.35
N TYR A 350 -11.38 30.26 -26.41
CA TYR A 350 -10.78 30.80 -27.63
C TYR A 350 -10.68 29.78 -28.76
N ALA A 351 -10.47 28.50 -28.45
CA ALA A 351 -10.50 27.43 -29.45
C ALA A 351 -11.92 27.25 -30.01
N THR A 352 -12.94 27.22 -29.17
CA THR A 352 -14.35 27.05 -29.58
C THR A 352 -14.87 28.24 -30.39
N MET A 353 -14.42 29.46 -30.09
CA MET A 353 -14.75 30.66 -30.88
C MET A 353 -13.94 30.79 -32.19
N GLY A 354 -12.89 30.00 -32.37
CA GLY A 354 -11.92 30.23 -33.46
C GLY A 354 -11.12 31.53 -33.30
N ALA A 355 -11.00 32.07 -32.09
CA ALA A 355 -10.29 33.31 -31.78
C ALA A 355 -8.76 33.09 -31.71
N THR A 356 -8.15 32.78 -32.85
CA THR A 356 -6.73 32.41 -32.97
C THR A 356 -5.78 33.43 -32.33
N THR A 357 -5.97 34.73 -32.59
CA THR A 357 -5.13 35.80 -32.03
C THR A 357 -5.14 35.83 -30.50
N SER A 358 -6.32 35.65 -29.88
CA SER A 358 -6.45 35.64 -28.41
C SER A 358 -5.82 34.38 -27.80
N ARG A 359 -6.06 33.23 -28.45
CA ARG A 359 -5.42 31.95 -28.09
C ARG A 359 -3.90 32.04 -28.17
N ASP A 360 -3.37 32.67 -29.22
CA ASP A 360 -1.94 32.84 -29.43
C ASP A 360 -1.31 33.76 -28.39
N ARG A 361 -1.98 34.86 -28.04
CA ARG A 361 -1.53 35.75 -26.96
C ARG A 361 -1.47 35.04 -25.61
N LEU A 362 -2.52 34.30 -25.26
CA LEU A 362 -2.56 33.53 -24.02
C LEU A 362 -1.49 32.42 -24.01
N THR A 363 -1.33 31.71 -25.12
CA THR A 363 -0.27 30.70 -25.26
C THR A 363 1.11 31.34 -25.10
N THR A 364 1.32 32.51 -25.70
CA THR A 364 2.59 33.25 -25.59
C THR A 364 2.85 33.72 -24.17
N SER A 365 1.83 34.18 -23.43
CA SER A 365 1.98 34.58 -22.04
C SER A 365 2.28 33.39 -21.12
N LEU A 366 1.62 32.24 -21.34
CA LEU A 366 1.92 31.00 -20.62
C LEU A 366 3.33 30.48 -20.92
N LEU A 367 3.79 30.66 -22.17
CA LEU A 367 5.14 30.34 -22.61
C LEU A 367 6.12 31.52 -22.45
N ALA A 368 5.83 32.57 -21.69
CA ALA A 368 6.81 33.62 -21.42
C ALA A 368 7.75 33.25 -20.25
N PRO A 369 7.26 32.80 -19.08
CA PRO A 369 8.10 32.39 -17.94
C PRO A 369 8.92 31.11 -18.20
N ALA A 370 9.83 30.73 -17.29
CA ALA A 370 10.52 29.44 -17.38
C ALA A 370 9.52 28.27 -17.47
N LEU A 371 9.82 27.27 -18.30
CA LEU A 371 8.89 26.17 -18.56
C LEU A 371 8.74 25.29 -17.32
N THR A 372 7.50 25.10 -16.86
CA THR A 372 7.18 24.26 -15.70
C THR A 372 6.34 23.05 -16.09
N ALA A 373 6.41 21.99 -15.29
CA ALA A 373 5.61 20.78 -15.51
C ALA A 373 4.09 21.05 -15.62
N PRO A 374 3.47 21.88 -14.74
CA PRO A 374 2.06 22.27 -14.89
C PRO A 374 1.73 22.94 -16.22
N THR A 375 2.58 23.87 -16.70
CA THR A 375 2.37 24.55 -17.99
C THR A 375 2.41 23.57 -19.16
N VAL A 376 3.37 22.63 -19.15
CA VAL A 376 3.47 21.59 -20.20
C VAL A 376 2.23 20.70 -20.17
N ASN A 377 1.80 20.25 -18.99
CA ASN A 377 0.63 19.39 -18.83
C ASN A 377 -0.66 20.10 -19.29
N LEU A 378 -0.85 21.37 -18.92
CA LEU A 378 -1.98 22.20 -19.32
C LEU A 378 -2.05 22.34 -20.86
N LEU A 379 -0.96 22.76 -21.48
CA LEU A 379 -0.91 22.95 -22.93
C LEU A 379 -1.01 21.63 -23.69
N ALA A 380 -0.41 20.55 -23.18
CA ALA A 380 -0.56 19.22 -23.76
C ALA A 380 -2.02 18.74 -23.71
N ALA A 381 -2.70 18.88 -22.56
CA ALA A 381 -4.12 18.54 -22.44
C ALA A 381 -5.00 19.38 -23.39
N HIS A 382 -4.69 20.68 -23.54
CA HIS A 382 -5.38 21.54 -24.52
C HIS A 382 -5.15 21.06 -25.96
N LEU A 383 -3.90 20.78 -26.35
CA LEU A 383 -3.54 20.32 -27.70
C LEU A 383 -4.09 18.93 -28.04
N ILE A 384 -4.31 18.09 -27.03
CA ILE A 384 -5.00 16.80 -27.23
C ILE A 384 -6.47 17.05 -27.60
N ARG A 385 -7.16 17.97 -26.91
CA ARG A 385 -8.56 18.31 -27.21
C ARG A 385 -8.71 19.08 -28.53
N HIS A 386 -7.86 20.08 -28.73
CA HIS A 386 -7.85 20.98 -29.89
C HIS A 386 -6.46 21.02 -30.53
N PRO A 387 -6.13 20.07 -31.42
CA PRO A 387 -4.83 20.04 -32.08
C PRO A 387 -4.54 21.31 -32.87
N ASP A 388 -3.40 21.94 -32.60
CA ASP A 388 -2.92 23.15 -33.27
C ASP A 388 -1.41 23.06 -33.50
N SER A 389 -1.00 22.94 -34.77
CA SER A 389 0.41 22.72 -35.12
C SER A 389 1.31 23.89 -34.71
N ALA A 390 0.85 25.13 -34.89
CA ALA A 390 1.63 26.31 -34.54
C ALA A 390 1.90 26.43 -33.02
N THR A 391 0.91 26.11 -32.19
CA THR A 391 1.09 26.06 -30.73
C THR A 391 1.94 24.87 -30.30
N LEU A 392 1.76 23.71 -30.91
CA LEU A 392 2.60 22.54 -30.66
C LEU A 392 4.08 22.83 -30.96
N ASP A 393 4.37 23.49 -32.09
CA ASP A 393 5.73 23.81 -32.52
C ASP A 393 6.41 24.77 -31.55
N ARG A 394 5.69 25.78 -31.07
CA ARG A 394 6.18 26.73 -30.05
C ARG A 394 6.47 26.02 -28.73
N LEU A 395 5.55 25.16 -28.27
CA LEU A 395 5.72 24.39 -27.05
C LEU A 395 6.91 23.43 -27.16
N PHE A 396 7.01 22.67 -28.25
CA PHE A 396 8.09 21.72 -28.48
C PHE A 396 9.45 22.41 -28.57
N THR A 397 9.54 23.52 -29.32
CA THR A 397 10.76 24.31 -29.43
C THR A 397 11.20 24.80 -28.06
N LYS A 398 10.27 25.37 -27.27
CA LYS A 398 10.59 25.84 -25.92
C LYS A 398 11.00 24.69 -24.99
N PHE A 399 10.36 23.53 -25.12
CA PHE A 399 10.66 22.34 -24.34
C PHE A 399 12.08 21.82 -24.61
N GLU A 400 12.47 21.75 -25.88
CA GLU A 400 13.82 21.35 -26.29
C GLU A 400 14.87 22.35 -25.78
N HIS A 401 14.61 23.67 -25.91
CA HIS A 401 15.53 24.71 -25.41
C HIS A 401 15.65 24.71 -23.88
N ALA A 402 14.54 24.47 -23.16
CA ALA A 402 14.57 24.38 -21.70
C ALA A 402 15.37 23.18 -21.21
N ASN A 403 15.54 22.15 -22.05
CA ASN A 403 16.24 20.91 -21.78
C ASN A 403 15.94 20.35 -20.36
N LEU A 404 14.65 20.22 -20.05
CA LEU A 404 14.21 19.71 -18.76
C LEU A 404 14.82 18.32 -18.52
N ALA A 405 15.52 18.15 -17.40
CA ALA A 405 16.07 16.86 -17.02
C ALA A 405 14.92 15.86 -16.84
N LEU A 406 15.05 14.66 -17.41
CA LEU A 406 14.10 13.58 -17.20
C LEU A 406 14.33 12.98 -15.81
N THR A 407 13.44 13.31 -14.89
CA THR A 407 13.40 12.76 -13.54
C THR A 407 11.99 12.22 -13.29
N ASP A 408 11.79 11.48 -12.21
CA ASP A 408 10.45 11.01 -11.82
C ASP A 408 9.43 12.16 -11.72
N ALA A 409 9.89 13.38 -11.38
CA ALA A 409 9.05 14.56 -11.27
C ALA A 409 8.67 15.22 -12.61
N THR A 410 9.47 15.02 -13.67
CA THR A 410 9.25 15.64 -15.00
C THR A 410 8.82 14.63 -16.05
N LEU A 411 8.87 13.34 -15.74
CA LEU A 411 8.44 12.25 -16.63
C LEU A 411 7.00 12.44 -17.11
N GLU A 412 6.09 12.83 -16.21
CA GLU A 412 4.69 13.07 -16.56
C GLU A 412 4.55 14.12 -17.67
N SER A 413 5.35 15.19 -17.63
CA SER A 413 5.33 16.26 -18.63
C SER A 413 5.93 15.84 -19.98
N HIS A 414 6.98 15.01 -19.95
CA HIS A 414 7.53 14.43 -21.17
C HIS A 414 6.50 13.53 -21.85
N LEU A 415 5.81 12.68 -21.08
CA LEU A 415 4.78 11.79 -21.57
C LEU A 415 3.52 12.55 -22.03
N ALA A 416 3.14 13.62 -21.33
CA ALA A 416 2.04 14.49 -21.76
C ALA A 416 2.31 15.13 -23.12
N LEU A 417 3.50 15.71 -23.30
CA LEU A 417 3.92 16.29 -24.58
C LEU A 417 4.00 15.22 -25.68
N PHE A 418 4.54 14.04 -25.36
CA PHE A 418 4.58 12.90 -26.26
C PHE A 418 3.18 12.52 -26.77
N CYS A 419 2.19 12.44 -25.89
CA CYS A 419 0.80 12.17 -26.26
C CYS A 419 0.20 13.29 -27.13
N ALA A 420 0.45 14.56 -26.80
CA ALA A 420 -0.01 15.68 -27.61
C ALA A 420 0.57 15.67 -29.04
N ILE A 421 1.87 15.37 -29.18
CA ILE A 421 2.54 15.19 -30.47
C ILE A 421 1.94 14.01 -31.24
N GLY A 422 1.71 12.88 -30.55
CA GLY A 422 1.12 11.69 -31.14
C GLY A 422 -0.28 11.95 -31.70
N VAL A 423 -1.11 12.70 -30.97
CA VAL A 423 -2.45 13.13 -31.42
C VAL A 423 -2.38 14.08 -32.61
N ALA A 424 -1.40 15.00 -32.63
CA ALA A 424 -1.19 15.91 -33.76
C ALA A 424 -0.63 15.21 -35.02
N GLY A 425 -0.05 14.02 -34.87
CA GLY A 425 0.51 13.22 -35.98
C GLY A 425 1.88 13.69 -36.46
N ASP A 426 2.62 14.48 -35.67
CA ASP A 426 3.99 14.88 -36.01
C ASP A 426 5.00 13.79 -35.61
N TRP A 427 5.19 12.83 -36.51
CA TRP A 427 6.05 11.66 -36.28
C TRP A 427 7.52 12.01 -36.08
N ALA A 428 8.00 13.10 -36.68
CA ALA A 428 9.39 13.50 -36.54
C ALA A 428 9.65 13.96 -35.10
N LYS A 429 8.80 14.85 -34.56
CA LYS A 429 8.88 15.28 -33.16
C LYS A 429 8.65 14.12 -32.19
N LEU A 430 7.73 13.20 -32.53
CA LEU A 430 7.42 12.05 -31.68
C LEU A 430 8.63 11.13 -31.52
N GLN A 431 9.33 10.83 -32.62
CA GLN A 431 10.53 10.00 -32.59
C GLN A 431 11.70 10.67 -31.85
N THR A 432 11.88 11.98 -32.03
CA THR A 432 12.89 12.74 -31.29
C THR A 432 12.67 12.66 -29.78
N LEU A 433 11.45 12.94 -29.32
CA LEU A 433 11.11 12.89 -27.90
C LEU A 433 11.12 11.44 -27.37
N GLY A 434 10.60 10.49 -28.15
CA GLY A 434 10.62 9.07 -27.83
C GLY A 434 12.05 8.53 -27.65
N ALA A 435 12.98 8.89 -28.53
CA ALA A 435 14.38 8.51 -28.42
C ALA A 435 15.03 9.09 -27.14
N LYS A 436 14.72 10.35 -26.79
CA LYS A 436 15.18 10.97 -25.55
C LYS A 436 14.72 10.19 -24.32
N ILE A 437 13.43 9.87 -24.23
CA ILE A 437 12.85 9.11 -23.10
C ILE A 437 13.45 7.69 -23.05
N ARG A 438 13.56 6.99 -24.20
CA ARG A 438 14.15 5.64 -24.29
C ARG A 438 15.60 5.59 -23.83
N SER A 439 16.40 6.60 -24.17
CA SER A 439 17.82 6.65 -23.82
C SER A 439 18.09 6.77 -22.33
N GLN A 440 17.12 7.28 -21.56
CA GLN A 440 17.27 7.58 -20.14
C GLN A 440 16.49 6.62 -19.23
N ILE A 441 15.46 5.94 -19.75
CA ILE A 441 14.65 4.95 -19.00
C ILE A 441 14.82 3.56 -19.63
N GLY A 442 15.91 2.88 -19.26
CA GLY A 442 16.34 1.58 -19.84
C GLY A 442 15.38 0.40 -19.70
N GLY A 443 14.17 0.58 -19.14
CA GLY A 443 13.14 -0.46 -19.01
C GLY A 443 11.78 -0.14 -19.65
N GLN A 444 11.54 1.09 -20.12
CA GLN A 444 10.23 1.52 -20.65
C GLN A 444 10.17 1.64 -22.17
N ALA A 445 11.20 1.21 -22.90
CA ALA A 445 11.25 1.33 -24.35
C ALA A 445 10.10 0.59 -25.06
N ALA A 446 9.70 -0.58 -24.55
CA ALA A 446 8.57 -1.33 -25.08
C ALA A 446 7.23 -0.59 -24.89
N MET A 447 7.09 0.15 -23.78
CA MET A 447 5.87 0.92 -23.46
C MET A 447 5.64 2.05 -24.47
N LEU A 448 6.70 2.79 -24.79
CA LEU A 448 6.64 3.85 -25.80
C LEU A 448 6.34 3.28 -27.18
N GLY A 449 6.88 2.11 -27.54
CA GLY A 449 6.55 1.45 -28.81
C GLY A 449 5.06 1.14 -28.96
N VAL A 450 4.40 0.68 -27.89
CA VAL A 450 2.94 0.46 -27.88
C VAL A 450 2.18 1.78 -28.04
N ALA A 451 2.63 2.86 -27.39
CA ALA A 451 2.02 4.18 -27.50
C ALA A 451 2.14 4.76 -28.91
N GLU A 452 3.33 4.66 -29.53
CA GLU A 452 3.55 5.06 -30.92
C GLU A 452 2.66 4.28 -31.88
N ALA A 453 2.55 2.97 -31.68
CA ALA A 453 1.70 2.11 -32.51
C ALA A 453 0.23 2.53 -32.44
N PHE A 454 -0.29 2.83 -31.25
CA PHE A 454 -1.67 3.30 -31.10
C PHE A 454 -1.94 4.61 -31.84
N PHE A 455 -1.07 5.63 -31.67
CA PHE A 455 -1.25 6.90 -32.35
C PHE A 455 -1.15 6.73 -33.87
N ARG A 456 -0.26 5.85 -34.36
CA ARG A 456 -0.06 5.61 -35.80
C ARG A 456 -1.28 4.95 -36.46
N HIS A 457 -1.93 4.02 -35.76
CA HIS A 457 -3.13 3.32 -36.26
C HIS A 457 -4.44 3.98 -35.79
N ARG A 458 -4.38 5.22 -35.25
CA ARG A 458 -5.52 6.00 -34.75
C ARG A 458 -6.48 5.25 -33.81
N GLY A 459 -5.98 4.26 -33.07
CA GLY A 459 -6.78 3.49 -32.13
C GLY A 459 -7.82 2.53 -32.76
N ASP A 460 -7.72 2.23 -34.06
CA ASP A 460 -8.68 1.34 -34.74
C ASP A 460 -8.69 -0.09 -34.16
N ASP A 461 -7.58 -0.55 -33.58
CA ASP A 461 -7.41 -1.92 -33.08
C ASP A 461 -7.46 -2.07 -31.54
N ALA A 462 -7.39 -0.97 -30.78
CA ALA A 462 -7.28 -1.04 -29.32
C ALA A 462 -7.80 0.23 -28.61
N PRO A 463 -8.58 0.11 -27.53
CA PRO A 463 -9.03 1.27 -26.76
C PRO A 463 -7.86 1.94 -26.04
N VAL A 464 -7.90 3.28 -25.93
CA VAL A 464 -6.86 4.08 -25.24
C VAL A 464 -6.64 3.63 -23.79
N ALA A 465 -7.65 3.04 -23.14
CA ALA A 465 -7.56 2.44 -21.81
C ALA A 465 -6.52 1.31 -21.68
N ARG A 466 -6.05 0.70 -22.78
CA ARG A 466 -4.91 -0.24 -22.75
C ARG A 466 -3.56 0.47 -22.60
N LEU A 467 -3.49 1.74 -22.96
CA LEU A 467 -2.26 2.54 -22.96
C LEU A 467 -2.06 3.32 -21.67
N LEU A 468 -3.13 3.90 -21.14
CA LEU A 468 -3.08 4.77 -19.97
C LEU A 468 -2.43 4.12 -18.74
N PRO A 469 -2.65 2.82 -18.39
CA PRO A 469 -2.01 2.22 -17.22
C PRO A 469 -0.48 2.23 -17.31
N ILE A 470 0.04 2.24 -18.53
CA ILE A 470 1.45 2.10 -18.84
C ILE A 470 2.16 3.48 -18.81
N LEU A 471 1.42 4.58 -18.93
CA LEU A 471 1.94 5.94 -19.04
C LEU A 471 1.57 6.78 -17.80
N PRO A 472 2.50 7.00 -16.84
CA PRO A 472 2.24 7.90 -15.72
C PRO A 472 2.14 9.34 -16.23
N MET A 473 0.92 9.87 -16.29
CA MET A 473 0.64 11.22 -16.77
C MET A 473 -0.29 11.94 -15.81
N SER A 474 -0.33 13.27 -15.93
CA SER A 474 -1.29 14.07 -15.18
C SER A 474 -2.74 13.67 -15.48
N LEU A 475 -3.62 13.90 -14.50
CA LEU A 475 -5.05 13.55 -14.59
C LEU A 475 -5.75 14.29 -15.75
N GLU A 476 -5.34 15.54 -16.02
CA GLU A 476 -5.90 16.34 -17.11
C GLU A 476 -5.66 15.72 -18.48
N VAL A 477 -4.45 15.18 -18.70
CA VAL A 477 -4.06 14.52 -19.95
C VAL A 477 -4.79 13.18 -20.09
N HIS A 478 -4.99 12.45 -18.99
CA HIS A 478 -5.81 11.24 -18.98
C HIS A 478 -7.25 11.52 -19.42
N TYR A 479 -7.89 12.54 -18.83
CA TYR A 479 -9.24 12.92 -19.22
C TYR A 479 -9.31 13.36 -20.69
N ALA A 480 -8.36 14.20 -21.15
CA ALA A 480 -8.32 14.65 -22.54
C ALA A 480 -8.17 13.48 -23.54
N LEU A 481 -7.35 12.48 -23.24
CA LEU A 481 -7.18 11.30 -24.10
C LEU A 481 -8.43 10.43 -24.13
N LEU A 482 -9.08 10.21 -22.99
CA LEU A 482 -10.31 9.43 -22.91
C LEU A 482 -11.51 10.15 -23.55
N GLU A 483 -11.57 11.48 -23.47
CA GLU A 483 -12.57 12.30 -24.17
C GLU A 483 -12.39 12.21 -25.69
N ARG A 484 -11.14 12.25 -26.17
CA ARG A 484 -10.87 12.19 -27.62
C ARG A 484 -11.00 10.79 -28.21
N TYR A 485 -10.66 9.76 -27.45
CA TYR A 485 -10.74 8.35 -27.86
C TYR A 485 -11.68 7.58 -26.91
N PRO A 486 -12.99 7.86 -26.93
CA PRO A 486 -13.94 7.18 -26.05
C PRO A 486 -13.96 5.67 -26.38
N ALA A 487 -14.10 4.85 -25.35
CA ALA A 487 -14.29 3.41 -25.57
C ALA A 487 -15.57 3.17 -26.38
N PRO A 488 -15.59 2.17 -27.28
CA PRO A 488 -16.80 1.82 -28.00
C PRO A 488 -17.90 1.47 -26.99
N ARG A 489 -19.02 2.22 -27.05
CA ARG A 489 -20.16 1.99 -26.16
C ARG A 489 -20.61 0.53 -26.29
N PRO A 490 -20.79 -0.21 -25.19
CA PRO A 490 -21.39 -1.53 -25.28
C PRO A 490 -22.73 -1.38 -26.00
N LYS A 491 -22.91 -2.08 -27.13
CA LYS A 491 -24.19 -2.07 -27.84
C LYS A 491 -25.26 -2.49 -26.83
N PRO A 492 -26.38 -1.76 -26.71
CA PRO A 492 -27.47 -2.21 -25.88
C PRO A 492 -27.81 -3.62 -26.33
N ALA A 493 -27.83 -4.56 -25.37
CA ALA A 493 -28.24 -5.93 -25.65
C ALA A 493 -29.59 -5.83 -26.37
N ARG A 494 -29.61 -6.23 -27.64
CA ARG A 494 -30.88 -6.43 -28.34
C ARG A 494 -31.57 -7.55 -27.56
N PHE A 495 -32.49 -7.17 -26.69
CA PHE A 495 -33.57 -8.06 -26.31
C PHE A 495 -34.26 -8.40 -27.62
N LEU A 496 -33.97 -9.61 -28.12
CA LEU A 496 -34.80 -10.22 -29.14
C LEU A 496 -36.20 -10.40 -28.50
N PRO A 497 -37.27 -10.06 -29.23
CA PRO A 497 -38.63 -10.10 -28.73
C PRO A 497 -39.05 -11.49 -28.27
#